data_AF-A0A135VSG1-F1
#
_entry.id   AF-A0A135VSG1-F1
#
_cell.length_a   1.000
_cell.length_b   1.000
_cell.length_c   1.000
_cell.angle_alpha   90.00
_cell.angle_beta   90.00
_cell.angle_gamma   90.00
#
_symmetry.space_group_name_H-M   'P 1'
#
loop_
_entity.id
_entity.type
_entity.pdbx_description
1 polymer ?
#
loop_
_entity_poly.entity_id
_entity_poly.type
_entity_poly.pdbx_seq_one_letter_code
_entity_poly.pdbx_strand_id
1 'polypeptide(L)'
;MMQSERLFAQFIPVLIWAILAIVLVVVMLLASWVLRPHVLQNSEKTSTYECGEEPVGPARISYPYNYFIYTVLFVVVDVMGAFLWLLSSSNILWVDATKYTVVWQVAVFILIIVGGIAFVMKMLPQAALDGKETLEVYRKAKAQREQEQHVAGGH
;
A
#
# COMPACT_ATOMS: atom_id res chain seq x y z
N MET A 1 -11.61 -7.93 42.01
CA MET A 1 -10.84 -7.27 40.93
C MET A 1 -11.38 -7.79 39.61
N MET A 2 -12.03 -6.91 38.83
CA MET A 2 -12.81 -7.29 37.64
C MET A 2 -11.90 -7.82 36.52
N GLN A 3 -12.40 -8.78 35.73
CA GLN A 3 -11.66 -9.43 34.64
C GLN A 3 -11.27 -8.45 33.52
N SER A 4 -12.02 -7.35 33.34
CA SER A 4 -11.69 -6.25 32.43
C SER A 4 -10.38 -5.55 32.79
N GLU A 5 -10.17 -5.24 34.08
CA GLU A 5 -8.94 -4.57 34.57
C GLU A 5 -7.68 -5.40 34.27
N ARG A 6 -7.79 -6.73 34.35
CA ARG A 6 -6.66 -7.63 34.02
C ARG A 6 -6.34 -7.64 32.53
N LEU A 7 -7.35 -7.50 31.67
CA LEU A 7 -7.15 -7.41 30.22
C LEU A 7 -6.38 -6.14 29.85
N PHE A 8 -6.80 -4.97 30.37
CA PHE A 8 -6.12 -3.71 30.11
C PHE A 8 -4.68 -3.71 30.62
N ALA A 9 -4.43 -4.31 31.78
CA ALA A 9 -3.08 -4.45 32.32
C ALA A 9 -2.13 -5.26 31.40
N GLN A 10 -2.66 -6.24 30.64
CA GLN A 10 -1.87 -7.03 29.69
C GLN A 10 -1.50 -6.26 28.41
N PHE A 11 -2.21 -5.18 28.08
CA PHE A 11 -1.86 -4.31 26.96
C PHE A 11 -0.84 -3.21 27.33
N ILE A 12 -0.59 -2.98 28.62
CA ILE A 12 0.40 -1.99 29.08
C ILE A 12 1.79 -2.23 28.45
N PRO A 13 2.35 -3.47 28.43
CA PRO A 13 3.62 -3.72 27.78
C PRO A 13 3.63 -3.38 26.29
N VAL A 14 2.54 -3.65 25.57
CA VAL A 14 2.41 -3.34 24.14
C VAL A 14 2.48 -1.83 23.91
N LEU A 15 1.78 -1.06 24.75
CA LEU A 15 1.83 0.41 24.70
C LEU A 15 3.23 0.94 25.02
N ILE A 16 3.92 0.36 26.01
CA ILE A 16 5.30 0.73 26.35
C ILE A 16 6.22 0.50 25.15
N TRP A 17 6.16 -0.66 24.50
CA TRP A 17 6.97 -0.94 23.31
C TRP A 17 6.65 -0.01 22.14
N ALA A 18 5.38 0.29 21.90
CA ALA A 18 4.98 1.24 20.86
C ALA A 18 5.54 2.66 21.13
N ILE A 19 5.44 3.14 22.37
CA ILE A 19 5.98 4.43 22.77
C ILE A 19 7.51 4.43 22.65
N LEU A 20 8.20 3.39 23.10
CA LEU A 20 9.65 3.26 22.97
C LEU A 20 10.10 3.28 21.51
N ALA A 21 9.38 2.61 20.61
CA ALA A 21 9.68 2.65 19.18
C ALA A 21 9.55 4.06 18.60
N ILE A 22 8.49 4.79 18.96
CA ILE A 22 8.30 6.18 18.53
C ILE A 22 9.40 7.08 19.08
N VAL A 23 9.71 6.96 20.39
CA VAL A 23 10.77 7.74 21.04
C VAL A 23 12.12 7.47 20.37
N LEU A 24 12.44 6.22 20.05
CA LEU A 24 13.67 5.87 19.37
C LEU A 24 13.77 6.56 17.99
N VAL A 25 12.71 6.51 17.19
CA VAL A 25 12.67 7.19 15.88
C VAL A 25 12.85 8.70 16.05
N VAL A 26 12.16 9.31 17.01
CA VAL A 26 12.27 10.75 17.28
C VAL A 26 13.68 11.12 17.72
N VAL A 27 14.30 10.36 18.64
CA VAL A 27 15.67 10.59 19.11
C VAL A 27 16.66 10.46 17.95
N MET A 28 16.51 9.47 17.07
CA MET A 28 17.35 9.31 15.89
C MET A 28 17.22 10.48 14.92
N LEU A 29 15.99 10.95 14.66
CA LEU A 29 15.75 12.11 13.80
C LEU A 29 16.30 13.40 14.42
N LEU A 30 16.14 13.61 15.73
CA LEU A 30 16.70 14.75 16.45
C LEU A 30 18.23 14.71 16.46
N ALA A 31 18.83 13.56 16.73
CA ALA A 31 20.27 13.38 16.66
C ALA A 31 20.79 13.66 15.25
N SER A 32 20.11 13.14 14.22
CA SER A 32 20.44 13.45 12.83
C SER A 32 20.36 14.96 12.54
N TRP A 33 19.31 15.63 13.02
CA TRP A 33 19.12 17.06 12.84
C TRP A 33 20.21 17.90 13.54
N VAL A 34 20.60 17.53 14.76
CA VAL A 34 21.66 18.22 15.53
C VAL A 34 23.06 17.96 14.96
N LEU A 35 23.36 16.72 14.55
CA LEU A 35 24.67 16.35 14.01
C LEU A 35 24.84 16.79 12.56
N ARG A 36 23.76 17.09 11.83
CA ARG A 36 23.83 17.49 10.42
C ARG A 36 24.58 18.83 10.30
N PRO A 37 25.59 18.92 9.42
CA PRO A 37 26.21 20.21 9.11
C PRO A 37 25.16 21.15 8.50
N HIS A 38 25.00 22.32 9.11
CA HIS A 38 24.15 23.40 8.59
C HIS A 38 24.82 24.01 7.35
N VAL A 39 24.78 23.29 6.23
CA VAL A 39 25.10 23.84 4.92
C VAL A 39 23.96 24.78 4.53
N LEU A 40 24.28 26.04 4.24
CA LEU A 40 23.33 27.04 3.74
C LEU A 40 22.42 26.39 2.69
N GLN A 41 21.11 26.46 2.94
CA GLN A 41 20.09 25.96 2.02
C GLN A 41 20.04 26.88 0.80
N ASN A 42 20.97 26.70 -0.12
CA ASN A 42 20.94 27.40 -1.41
C ASN A 42 19.67 26.98 -2.16
N SER A 43 19.07 27.90 -2.92
CA SER A 43 17.82 27.68 -3.67
C SER A 43 17.83 26.39 -4.52
N GLU A 44 18.99 26.03 -5.07
CA GLU A 44 19.17 24.79 -5.85
C GLU A 44 19.17 23.49 -5.02
N LYS A 45 19.48 23.56 -3.72
CA LYS A 45 19.41 22.38 -2.83
C LYS A 45 17.98 22.10 -2.36
N THR A 46 17.09 23.08 -2.48
CA THR A 46 15.68 23.02 -2.08
C THR A 46 14.72 22.89 -3.27
N SER A 47 15.22 23.02 -4.50
CA SER A 47 14.42 22.77 -5.71
C SER A 47 14.25 21.27 -5.95
N THR A 48 13.13 20.90 -6.58
CA THR A 48 12.89 19.53 -7.04
C THR A 48 13.99 19.11 -8.01
N TYR A 49 14.56 17.91 -7.83
CA TYR A 49 15.57 17.39 -8.74
C TYR A 49 14.95 17.00 -10.09
N GLU A 50 15.30 17.73 -11.14
CA GLU A 50 14.83 17.52 -12.52
C GLU A 50 16.02 17.39 -13.50
N CYS A 51 17.12 16.76 -13.06
CA CYS A 51 18.36 16.63 -13.85
C CYS A 51 18.95 17.95 -14.38
N GLY A 52 18.59 19.10 -13.77
CA GLY A 52 19.07 20.43 -14.15
C GLY A 52 18.08 21.26 -14.98
N GLU A 53 16.89 20.74 -15.29
CA GLU A 53 15.81 21.47 -15.98
C GLU A 53 14.82 22.10 -14.98
N GLU A 54 14.19 23.21 -15.36
CA GLU A 54 13.11 23.79 -14.54
C GLU A 54 11.83 22.93 -14.63
N PRO A 55 11.10 22.72 -13.52
CA PRO A 55 9.88 21.93 -13.53
C PRO A 55 8.79 22.64 -14.34
N VAL A 56 8.57 22.19 -15.57
CA VAL A 56 7.57 22.77 -16.48
C VAL A 56 6.29 21.95 -16.51
N GLY A 57 5.16 22.62 -16.25
CA GLY A 57 3.81 22.09 -16.45
C GLY A 57 3.11 21.53 -15.20
N PRO A 58 1.86 21.09 -15.34
CA PRO A 58 1.08 20.57 -14.22
C PRO A 58 1.60 19.20 -13.76
N ALA A 59 1.91 19.09 -12.45
CA ALA A 59 2.38 17.86 -11.79
C ALA A 59 1.31 16.75 -11.68
N ARG A 60 0.11 16.97 -12.24
CA ARG A 60 -0.98 15.99 -12.21
C ARG A 60 -0.90 15.09 -13.44
N ILE A 61 -0.53 13.85 -13.18
CA ILE A 61 -0.67 12.75 -14.14
C ILE A 61 -1.91 11.94 -13.78
N SER A 62 -2.73 11.59 -14.77
CA SER A 62 -3.83 10.65 -14.57
C SER A 62 -3.24 9.28 -14.34
N TYR A 63 -3.26 8.81 -13.09
CA TYR A 63 -2.82 7.47 -12.76
C TYR A 63 -3.77 6.43 -13.38
N PRO A 64 -3.24 5.34 -13.96
CA PRO A 64 -4.07 4.30 -14.54
C PRO A 64 -4.93 3.63 -13.45
N TYR A 65 -6.16 3.26 -13.80
CA TYR A 65 -7.13 2.61 -12.90
C TYR A 65 -6.65 1.23 -12.39
N ASN A 66 -5.58 0.70 -12.97
CA ASN A 66 -4.99 -0.60 -12.65
C ASN A 66 -4.64 -0.71 -11.17
N TYR A 67 -4.08 0.35 -10.56
CA TYR A 67 -3.72 0.39 -9.13
C TYR A 67 -4.92 0.19 -8.20
N PHE A 68 -6.08 0.72 -8.59
CA PHE A 68 -7.31 0.59 -7.82
C PHE A 68 -7.80 -0.86 -7.76
N ILE A 69 -7.69 -1.61 -8.87
CA ILE A 69 -8.11 -3.02 -8.91
C ILE A 69 -7.26 -3.86 -7.96
N TYR A 70 -5.94 -3.62 -7.89
CA TYR A 70 -5.09 -4.29 -6.90
C TYR A 70 -5.48 -3.98 -5.46
N THR A 71 -5.84 -2.72 -5.17
CA THR A 71 -6.32 -2.34 -3.83
C THR A 71 -7.60 -3.09 -3.46
N VAL A 72 -8.57 -3.17 -4.38
CA VAL A 72 -9.82 -3.90 -4.13
C VAL A 72 -9.55 -5.40 -3.96
N LEU A 73 -8.71 -6.01 -4.81
CA LEU A 73 -8.33 -7.42 -4.68
C LEU A 73 -7.62 -7.72 -3.36
N PHE A 74 -6.72 -6.83 -2.93
CA PHE A 74 -6.04 -6.94 -1.64
C PHE A 74 -7.03 -6.93 -0.48
N VAL A 75 -7.98 -5.99 -0.47
CA VAL A 75 -9.02 -5.90 0.57
C VAL A 75 -9.88 -7.17 0.61
N VAL A 76 -10.26 -7.73 -0.53
CA VAL A 76 -11.04 -8.98 -0.59
C VAL A 76 -10.29 -10.15 0.04
N VAL A 77 -9.00 -10.30 -0.28
CA VAL A 77 -8.15 -11.36 0.28
C VAL A 77 -7.87 -11.12 1.78
N ASP A 78 -7.71 -9.87 2.20
CA ASP A 78 -7.51 -9.49 3.60
C ASP A 78 -8.74 -9.85 4.46
N VAL A 79 -9.95 -9.52 3.98
CA VAL A 79 -11.21 -9.89 4.63
C VAL A 79 -11.37 -11.42 4.69
N MET A 80 -11.00 -12.14 3.63
CA MET A 80 -10.96 -13.61 3.66
C MET A 80 -10.02 -14.11 4.76
N GLY A 81 -8.81 -13.55 4.88
CA GLY A 81 -7.84 -13.90 5.92
C GLY A 81 -8.40 -13.66 7.33
N ALA A 82 -9.03 -12.51 7.56
CA ALA A 82 -9.68 -12.20 8.85
C ALA A 82 -10.80 -13.19 9.20
N PHE A 83 -11.61 -13.60 8.22
CA PHE A 83 -12.67 -14.59 8.42
C PHE A 83 -12.10 -15.97 8.77
N LEU A 84 -11.05 -16.41 8.07
CA LEU A 84 -10.36 -17.67 8.36
C LEU A 84 -9.71 -17.66 9.75
N TRP A 85 -9.09 -16.54 10.14
CA TRP A 85 -8.52 -16.37 11.48
C TRP A 85 -9.59 -16.50 12.57
N LEU A 86 -10.74 -15.83 12.38
CA LEU A 86 -11.85 -15.89 13.33
C LEU A 86 -12.38 -17.32 13.48
N LEU A 87 -12.56 -18.04 12.38
CA LEU A 87 -12.99 -19.44 12.41
C LEU A 87 -11.95 -20.33 13.08
N SER A 88 -10.66 -20.16 12.77
CA SER A 88 -9.57 -20.93 13.39
C SER A 88 -9.45 -20.67 14.89
N SER A 89 -9.72 -19.44 15.32
CA SER A 89 -9.68 -19.06 16.74
C SER A 89 -10.96 -19.45 17.50
N SER A 90 -12.02 -19.83 16.78
CA SER A 90 -13.26 -20.31 17.38
C SER A 90 -13.13 -21.78 17.83
N ASN A 91 -13.81 -22.14 18.91
CA ASN A 91 -13.86 -23.54 19.36
C ASN A 91 -14.72 -24.45 18.44
N ILE A 92 -15.27 -23.92 17.34
CA ILE A 92 -16.26 -24.59 16.50
C ILE A 92 -15.69 -25.81 15.74
N LEU A 93 -14.39 -25.76 15.44
CA LEU A 93 -13.65 -26.85 14.78
C LEU A 93 -13.37 -28.03 15.73
N TRP A 94 -13.55 -27.83 17.03
CA TRP A 94 -13.30 -28.82 18.09
C TRP A 94 -14.58 -29.52 18.57
N VAL A 95 -15.73 -29.19 17.97
CA VAL A 95 -17.01 -29.84 18.24
C VAL A 95 -17.22 -30.95 17.21
N ASP A 96 -17.25 -32.21 17.67
CA ASP A 96 -17.23 -33.41 16.83
C ASP A 96 -18.36 -33.46 15.78
N ALA A 97 -19.55 -32.97 16.12
CA ALA A 97 -20.72 -33.00 15.24
C ALA A 97 -20.64 -31.99 14.07
N THR A 98 -19.85 -30.91 14.21
CA THR A 98 -19.83 -29.79 13.23
C THR A 98 -18.53 -29.65 12.47
N LYS A 99 -17.46 -30.34 12.90
CA LYS A 99 -16.13 -30.30 12.28
C LYS A 99 -16.15 -30.46 10.76
N TYR A 100 -16.74 -31.56 10.27
CA TYR A 100 -16.71 -31.88 8.83
C TYR A 100 -17.52 -30.90 7.99
N THR A 101 -18.65 -30.44 8.51
CA THR A 101 -19.52 -29.46 7.84
C THR A 101 -18.82 -28.10 7.69
N VAL A 102 -18.17 -27.62 8.76
CA VAL A 102 -17.47 -26.33 8.74
C VAL A 102 -16.26 -26.38 7.80
N VAL A 103 -15.49 -27.47 7.82
CA VAL A 103 -14.33 -27.63 6.92
C VAL A 103 -14.78 -27.60 5.45
N TRP A 104 -15.87 -28.28 5.10
CA TRP A 104 -16.40 -28.26 3.74
C TRP A 104 -16.88 -26.87 3.31
N GLN A 105 -17.60 -26.16 4.19
CA GLN A 105 -18.06 -24.79 3.92
C GLN A 105 -16.89 -23.83 3.70
N VAL A 106 -15.83 -23.93 4.51
CA VAL A 106 -14.61 -23.13 4.34
C VAL A 106 -13.90 -23.47 3.04
N ALA A 107 -13.82 -24.75 2.67
CA ALA A 107 -13.23 -25.17 1.40
C ALA A 107 -13.99 -24.58 0.19
N VAL A 108 -15.32 -24.63 0.20
CA VAL A 108 -16.16 -24.01 -0.85
C VAL A 108 -15.99 -22.49 -0.87
N PHE A 109 -15.95 -21.84 0.29
CA PHE A 109 -15.71 -20.40 0.39
C PHE A 109 -14.36 -19.99 -0.23
N ILE A 110 -13.28 -20.69 0.12
CA ILE A 110 -11.95 -20.45 -0.45
C ILE A 110 -11.98 -20.66 -1.97
N LEU A 111 -12.62 -21.74 -2.45
CA LEU A 111 -12.73 -22.02 -3.89
C LEU A 111 -13.46 -20.90 -4.63
N ILE A 112 -14.52 -20.34 -4.05
CA ILE A 112 -15.26 -19.22 -4.66
C ILE A 112 -14.38 -17.96 -4.75
N ILE A 113 -13.67 -17.61 -3.67
CA ILE A 113 -12.81 -16.42 -3.66
C ILE A 113 -11.62 -16.60 -4.61
N VAL A 114 -10.92 -17.73 -4.55
CA VAL A 114 -9.80 -18.03 -5.45
C VAL A 114 -10.26 -18.08 -6.90
N GLY A 115 -11.43 -18.69 -7.17
CA GLY A 115 -12.04 -18.71 -8.50
C GLY A 115 -12.39 -17.29 -9.00
N GLY A 116 -12.94 -16.44 -8.14
CA GLY A 116 -13.22 -15.04 -8.44
C GLY A 116 -11.95 -14.24 -8.75
N ILE A 117 -10.89 -14.42 -7.96
CA ILE A 117 -9.59 -13.80 -8.22
C ILE A 117 -9.02 -14.29 -9.56
N ALA A 118 -9.02 -15.61 -9.79
CA ALA A 118 -8.54 -16.18 -11.06
C ALA A 118 -9.31 -15.64 -12.28
N PHE A 119 -10.64 -15.48 -12.15
CA PHE A 119 -11.47 -14.89 -13.17
C PHE A 119 -11.10 -13.41 -13.43
N VAL A 120 -10.98 -12.61 -12.38
CA VAL A 120 -10.57 -11.19 -12.49
C VAL A 120 -9.18 -11.08 -13.12
N MET A 121 -8.23 -11.91 -12.70
CA MET A 121 -6.86 -11.95 -13.25
C MET A 121 -6.83 -12.33 -14.73
N LYS A 122 -7.78 -13.17 -15.19
CA LYS A 122 -7.94 -13.51 -16.60
C LYS A 122 -8.64 -12.40 -17.40
N MET A 123 -9.60 -11.71 -16.79
CA MET A 123 -10.33 -10.61 -17.41
C MET A 123 -9.48 -9.33 -17.50
N LEU A 124 -8.54 -9.15 -16.58
CA LEU A 124 -7.61 -8.03 -16.60
C LEU A 124 -6.77 -8.13 -17.88
N PRO A 125 -6.73 -7.08 -18.73
CA PRO A 125 -5.79 -7.07 -19.85
C PRO A 125 -4.37 -7.25 -19.31
N GLN A 126 -3.56 -8.12 -19.92
CA GLN A 126 -2.17 -8.34 -19.45
C GLN A 126 -1.34 -7.05 -19.50
N ALA A 127 -1.74 -6.07 -20.32
CA ALA A 127 -1.27 -4.69 -20.33
C ALA A 127 -1.45 -3.95 -18.98
N ALA A 128 -2.45 -4.30 -18.18
CA ALA A 128 -2.66 -3.74 -16.84
C ALA A 128 -1.75 -4.34 -15.76
N LEU A 129 -1.13 -5.50 -16.06
CA LEU A 129 -0.09 -6.13 -15.25
C LEU A 129 1.32 -5.77 -15.76
N ASP A 130 1.50 -5.63 -17.07
CA ASP A 130 2.75 -5.22 -17.72
C ASP A 130 2.82 -3.69 -17.81
N GLY A 131 3.35 -3.05 -16.77
CA GLY A 131 3.48 -1.59 -16.68
C GLY A 131 4.27 -0.93 -17.84
N LYS A 132 4.84 -1.70 -18.76
CA LYS A 132 5.49 -1.20 -19.98
C LYS A 132 4.57 -0.40 -20.87
N GLU A 133 3.31 -0.82 -21.03
CA GLU A 133 2.38 -0.08 -21.90
C GLU A 133 2.02 1.27 -21.30
N THR A 134 1.84 1.34 -19.97
CA THR A 134 1.64 2.60 -19.25
C THR A 134 2.85 3.53 -19.38
N LEU A 135 4.06 2.96 -19.40
CA LEU A 135 5.30 3.71 -19.63
C LEU A 135 5.41 4.22 -21.07
N GLU A 136 4.94 3.47 -22.06
CA GLU A 136 4.90 3.92 -23.45
C GLU A 136 3.90 5.06 -23.66
N VAL A 137 2.69 4.95 -23.11
CA VAL A 137 1.70 6.04 -23.13
C VAL A 137 2.26 7.28 -22.45
N TYR A 138 2.92 7.10 -21.30
CA TYR A 138 3.58 8.19 -20.59
C TYR A 138 4.72 8.82 -21.41
N ARG A 139 5.58 8.03 -22.04
CA ARG A 139 6.67 8.52 -22.90
C ARG A 139 6.13 9.29 -24.10
N LYS A 140 5.05 8.82 -24.73
CA LYS A 140 4.39 9.52 -25.85
C LYS A 140 3.79 10.85 -25.39
N ALA A 141 3.07 10.87 -24.27
CA ALA A 141 2.52 12.09 -23.70
C ALA A 141 3.63 13.09 -23.29
N LYS A 142 4.76 12.59 -22.77
CA LYS A 142 5.94 13.41 -22.45
C LYS A 142 6.56 14.02 -23.72
N ALA A 143 6.81 13.21 -24.74
CA ALA A 143 7.38 13.66 -26.01
C ALA A 143 6.49 14.71 -26.71
N GLN A 144 5.16 14.56 -26.62
CA GLN A 144 4.21 15.56 -27.15
C GLN A 144 4.30 16.89 -26.39
N ARG A 145 4.43 16.87 -25.07
CA ARG A 145 4.59 18.08 -24.27
C ARG A 145 5.92 18.79 -24.54
N GLU A 146 7.00 18.04 -24.71
CA GLU A 146 8.30 18.60 -25.10
C GLU A 146 8.21 19.30 -26.46
N GLN A 147 7.48 18.72 -27.43
CA GLN A 147 7.23 19.35 -28.73
C GLN A 147 6.36 20.62 -28.64
N GLU A 148 5.27 20.60 -27.87
CA GLU A 148 4.42 21.78 -27.66
C GLU A 148 5.21 22.92 -26.98
N GLN A 149 6.11 22.60 -26.05
CA GLN A 149 6.99 23.57 -25.40
C GLN A 149 8.03 24.17 -26.35
N HIS A 150 8.63 23.37 -27.23
CA HIS A 150 9.53 23.90 -28.27
C HIS A 150 8.83 24.83 -29.26
N VAL A 151 7.55 24.62 -29.53
CA VAL A 151 6.73 25.51 -30.39
C VAL A 151 6.31 26.77 -29.64
N ALA A 152 6.02 26.69 -28.34
CA ALA A 152 5.60 27.83 -27.53
C ALA A 152 6.75 28.74 -27.03
N GLY A 153 7.96 28.21 -26.84
CA GLY A 153 9.15 28.95 -26.40
C GLY A 153 10.00 29.56 -27.53
N GLY A 154 9.55 29.43 -28.79
CA GLY A 154 10.26 29.91 -29.98
C GLY A 154 10.00 31.39 -30.37
N HIS A 155 9.55 32.22 -29.43
CA HIS A 155 9.33 33.67 -29.64
C HIS A 155 10.15 34.51 -28.67
#